data_AF-T1EHB1-F1
#
_entry.id   AF-T1EHB1-F1
#
_cell.length_a   1.000
_cell.length_b   1.000
_cell.length_c   1.000
_cell.angle_alpha   90.00
_cell.angle_beta   90.00
_cell.angle_gamma   90.00
#
_symmetry.space_group_name_H-M   'P 1'
#
loop_
_entity.id
_entity.type
_entity.pdbx_description
1 polymer ?
#
loop_
_entity_poly.entity_id
_entity_poly.type
_entity_poly.pdbx_seq_one_letter_code
_entity_poly.pdbx_strand_id
1 'polypeptide(L)'
;QNYPLYFKTIHEDDDLNFFYTVHTSLDVIEERMTVNVHKNTNEMREPYLGLLYPTEDYRVYGYVTNTKTKFLILVDSGNNNLRDNEIKMMFRQLHNAYVELMSNPFYTPGESITSK
;
A
#
# COMPACT_ATOMS: atom_id res chain seq x y z
N GLN A 1 1.67 5.36 -15.72
CA GLN A 1 0.63 5.48 -14.68
C GLN A 1 0.36 4.08 -14.13
N ASN A 2 0.19 3.94 -12.80
CA ASN A 2 0.06 2.68 -12.06
C ASN A 2 1.26 1.71 -12.11
N TYR A 3 2.46 2.22 -12.37
CA TYR A 3 3.69 1.44 -12.23
C TYR A 3 4.21 1.55 -10.78
N PRO A 4 4.67 0.44 -10.15
CA PRO A 4 5.22 0.49 -8.81
C PRO A 4 6.45 1.40 -8.76
N LEU A 5 6.40 2.42 -7.90
CA LEU A 5 7.57 3.28 -7.62
C LEU A 5 8.61 2.54 -6.78
N TYR A 6 8.17 1.55 -6.00
CA TYR A 6 9.03 0.71 -5.18
C TYR A 6 8.39 -0.67 -5.07
N PHE A 7 9.21 -1.70 -5.15
CA PHE A 7 8.81 -3.07 -4.95
C PHE A 7 9.95 -3.78 -4.21
N LYS A 8 9.65 -4.36 -3.04
CA LYS A 8 10.60 -5.14 -2.27
C LYS A 8 9.87 -6.31 -1.65
N THR A 9 10.36 -7.50 -1.94
CA THR A 9 9.90 -8.79 -1.43
C THR A 9 10.96 -9.34 -0.49
N ILE A 10 10.55 -10.17 0.48
CA ILE A 10 11.50 -10.87 1.37
C ILE A 10 12.03 -12.14 0.66
N HIS A 11 11.24 -12.68 -0.26
CA HIS A 11 11.55 -13.86 -1.07
C HIS A 11 11.45 -13.47 -2.55
N GLU A 12 12.59 -13.43 -3.24
CA GLU A 12 12.68 -13.04 -4.67
C GLU A 12 12.16 -14.14 -5.62
N ASP A 13 12.02 -15.37 -5.12
CA ASP A 13 11.61 -16.53 -5.92
C ASP A 13 10.17 -16.45 -6.45
N ASP A 14 9.34 -15.54 -5.92
CA ASP A 14 7.90 -15.46 -6.25
C ASP A 14 7.44 -14.07 -6.72
N ASP A 15 8.37 -13.27 -7.27
CA ASP A 15 8.13 -11.90 -7.73
C ASP A 15 6.91 -11.79 -8.67
N LEU A 16 6.71 -12.77 -9.57
CA LEU A 16 5.60 -12.74 -10.52
C LEU A 16 4.24 -12.82 -9.83
N ASN A 17 4.08 -13.71 -8.86
CA ASN A 17 2.83 -13.83 -8.10
C ASN A 17 2.54 -12.53 -7.35
N PHE A 18 3.56 -11.95 -6.70
CA PHE A 18 3.43 -10.66 -6.02
C PHE A 18 3.07 -9.52 -6.98
N PHE A 19 3.60 -9.49 -8.20
CA PHE A 19 3.20 -8.51 -9.22
C PHE A 19 1.71 -8.64 -9.57
N TYR A 20 1.20 -9.86 -9.77
CA TYR A 20 -0.22 -10.09 -10.02
C TYR A 20 -1.09 -9.65 -8.83
N THR A 21 -0.69 -9.98 -7.59
CA THR A 21 -1.40 -9.55 -6.38
C THR A 21 -1.42 -8.02 -6.27
N VAL A 22 -0.31 -7.35 -6.53
CA VAL A 22 -0.25 -5.88 -6.50
C VAL A 22 -1.17 -5.28 -7.55
N HIS A 23 -1.14 -5.77 -8.79
CA HIS A 23 -1.97 -5.23 -9.88
C HIS A 23 -3.47 -5.41 -9.61
N THR A 24 -3.90 -6.61 -9.23
CA THR A 24 -5.31 -6.88 -8.87
C THR A 24 -5.79 -6.06 -7.67
N SER A 25 -4.88 -5.73 -6.73
CA SER A 25 -5.20 -4.85 -5.59
C SER A 25 -5.50 -3.41 -6.00
N LEU A 26 -4.98 -2.94 -7.14
CA LEU A 26 -5.23 -1.58 -7.61
C LEU A 26 -6.71 -1.37 -7.94
N ASP A 27 -7.36 -2.36 -8.54
CA ASP A 27 -8.78 -2.33 -8.89
C ASP A 27 -9.64 -2.23 -7.61
N VAL A 28 -9.31 -3.04 -6.60
CA VAL A 28 -10.02 -3.03 -5.29
C VAL A 28 -9.85 -1.69 -4.58
N ILE A 29 -8.65 -1.09 -4.63
CA ILE A 29 -8.41 0.24 -4.07
C ILE A 29 -9.27 1.28 -4.79
N GLU A 30 -9.34 1.24 -6.12
CA GLU A 30 -10.13 2.20 -6.91
C GLU A 30 -11.62 2.09 -6.60
N GLU A 31 -12.15 0.88 -6.49
CA GLU A 31 -13.54 0.66 -6.07
C GLU A 31 -13.80 1.22 -4.67
N ARG A 32 -12.95 0.93 -3.67
CA ARG A 32 -13.12 1.48 -2.32
C ARG A 32 -13.03 3.01 -2.28
N MET A 33 -12.12 3.58 -3.07
CA MET A 33 -11.98 5.03 -3.18
C MET A 33 -13.20 5.70 -3.81
N THR A 34 -13.84 5.06 -4.80
CA THR A 34 -15.08 5.58 -5.41
C THR A 34 -16.26 5.47 -4.44
N VAL A 35 -16.47 4.33 -3.78
CA VAL A 35 -17.54 4.15 -2.78
C VAL A 35 -17.45 5.19 -1.67
N ASN A 36 -16.25 5.51 -1.20
CA ASN A 36 -16.02 6.55 -0.19
C ASN A 36 -16.25 7.98 -0.71
N VAL A 37 -16.30 8.24 -2.03
CA VAL A 37 -16.77 9.54 -2.56
C VAL A 37 -18.29 9.65 -2.39
N HIS A 38 -19.02 8.58 -2.74
CA HIS A 38 -20.48 8.59 -2.87
C HIS A 38 -21.20 8.63 -1.52
N LYS A 39 -20.51 8.30 -0.41
CA LYS A 39 -21.09 8.32 0.94
C LYS A 39 -21.19 9.71 1.57
N ASN A 40 -20.70 10.79 0.94
CA ASN A 40 -20.89 12.18 1.36
C ASN A 40 -20.58 12.46 2.85
N THR A 41 -19.69 11.70 3.46
CA THR A 41 -19.20 11.98 4.80
C THR A 41 -18.07 12.99 4.68
N ASN A 42 -18.26 14.19 5.25
CA ASN A 42 -17.22 15.21 5.44
C ASN A 42 -16.11 14.76 6.42
N GLU A 43 -16.01 13.46 6.69
CA GLU A 43 -14.95 12.87 7.48
C GLU A 43 -13.69 12.83 6.62
N MET A 44 -12.57 13.34 7.16
CA MET A 44 -11.27 13.19 6.53
C MET A 44 -11.12 11.74 6.08
N ARG A 45 -10.92 11.51 4.78
CA ARG A 45 -10.70 10.17 4.25
C ARG A 45 -9.59 9.51 5.03
N GLU A 46 -9.95 8.49 5.82
CA GLU A 46 -8.96 7.72 6.55
C GLU A 46 -8.03 7.09 5.50
N PRO A 47 -6.71 7.31 5.59
CA PRO A 47 -5.79 6.85 4.57
C PRO A 47 -5.61 5.32 4.63
N TYR A 48 -5.90 4.70 5.77
CA TYR A 48 -5.86 3.25 5.92
C TYR A 48 -7.16 2.63 5.40
N LEU A 49 -7.07 1.75 4.40
CA LEU A 49 -8.22 1.05 3.82
C LEU A 49 -8.52 -0.29 4.48
N GLY A 50 -7.66 -0.77 5.39
CA GLY A 50 -7.80 -2.08 6.00
C GLY A 50 -7.35 -3.24 5.11
N LEU A 51 -7.78 -4.44 5.49
CA LEU A 51 -7.66 -5.64 4.67
C LEU A 51 -8.47 -5.44 3.38
N LEU A 52 -7.80 -5.55 2.22
CA LEU A 52 -8.43 -5.49 0.90
C LEU A 52 -9.09 -6.83 0.59
N TYR A 53 -8.29 -7.89 0.58
CA TYR A 53 -8.73 -9.28 0.41
C TYR A 53 -7.65 -10.24 0.93
N PRO A 54 -8.04 -11.45 1.38
CA PRO A 54 -7.11 -12.54 1.63
C PRO A 54 -6.83 -13.35 0.36
N THR A 55 -5.64 -13.92 0.29
CA THR A 55 -5.24 -14.98 -0.64
C THR A 55 -4.96 -16.26 0.16
N GLU A 56 -4.54 -17.35 -0.48
CA GLU A 56 -4.17 -18.60 0.20
C GLU A 56 -3.04 -18.35 1.21
N ASP A 57 -1.95 -17.74 0.75
CA ASP A 57 -0.73 -17.57 1.54
C ASP A 57 -0.58 -16.18 2.16
N TYR A 58 -1.30 -15.17 1.67
CA TYR A 58 -1.12 -13.77 2.11
C TYR A 58 -2.42 -13.03 2.39
N ARG A 59 -2.36 -12.09 3.33
CA ARG A 59 -3.35 -11.04 3.58
C ARG A 59 -2.88 -9.73 2.99
N VAL A 60 -3.69 -9.13 2.13
CA VAL A 60 -3.34 -7.90 1.42
C VAL A 60 -3.99 -6.69 2.08
N TYR A 61 -3.19 -5.76 2.60
CA TYR A 61 -3.65 -4.53 3.22
C TYR A 61 -3.36 -3.32 2.33
N GLY A 62 -4.26 -2.32 2.36
CA GLY A 62 -4.17 -1.13 1.53
C GLY A 62 -4.13 0.17 2.35
N TYR A 63 -3.35 1.14 1.86
CA TYR A 63 -3.30 2.49 2.38
C TYR A 63 -3.16 3.49 1.22
N VAL A 64 -3.89 4.59 1.25
CA VAL A 64 -3.87 5.62 0.21
C VAL A 64 -3.70 7.01 0.84
N THR A 65 -2.66 7.73 0.41
CA THR A 65 -2.42 9.10 0.87
C THR A 65 -3.43 10.08 0.25
N ASN A 66 -3.51 11.28 0.82
CA ASN A 66 -4.24 12.41 0.23
C ASN A 66 -3.72 12.80 -1.17
N THR A 67 -2.42 12.56 -1.45
CA THR A 67 -1.81 12.75 -2.78
C THR A 67 -2.08 11.58 -3.74
N LYS A 68 -2.96 10.64 -3.36
CA LYS A 68 -3.34 9.44 -4.12
C LYS A 68 -2.17 8.46 -4.37
N THR A 69 -1.13 8.53 -3.55
CA THR A 69 -0.09 7.49 -3.53
C THR A 69 -0.64 6.26 -2.81
N LYS A 70 -0.50 5.08 -3.42
CA LYS A 70 -1.05 3.81 -2.91
C LYS A 70 0.09 2.99 -2.30
N PHE A 71 -0.08 2.54 -1.07
CA PHE A 71 0.81 1.59 -0.40
C PHE A 71 0.07 0.26 -0.19
N LEU A 72 0.80 -0.84 -0.42
CA LEU A 72 0.34 -2.20 -0.21
C LEU A 72 1.32 -2.91 0.72
N ILE A 73 0.80 -3.62 1.72
CA ILE A 73 1.57 -4.52 2.57
C ILE A 73 0.92 -5.89 2.47
N LEU A 74 1.71 -6.88 2.04
CA LEU A 74 1.31 -8.29 2.01
C LEU A 74 1.92 -8.96 3.24
N VAL A 75 1.08 -9.64 4.01
CA VAL A 75 1.48 -10.34 5.24
C VAL A 75 1.14 -11.81 5.09
N ASP A 76 2.06 -12.70 5.45
CA ASP A 76 1.81 -14.14 5.48
C ASP A 76 0.55 -14.45 6.33
N SER A 77 -0.38 -15.19 5.74
CA SER A 77 -1.64 -15.62 6.35
C SER A 77 -1.41 -16.46 7.62
N GLY A 78 -0.29 -17.18 7.72
CA GLY A 78 0.11 -17.93 8.91
C GLY A 78 0.55 -17.06 10.09
N ASN A 79 0.89 -15.78 9.84
CA ASN A 79 1.34 -14.87 10.88
C ASN A 79 0.16 -14.21 11.63
N ASN A 80 -0.35 -14.92 12.64
CA ASN A 80 -1.45 -14.45 13.48
C ASN A 80 -1.07 -13.40 14.53
N ASN A 81 0.22 -13.05 14.66
CA ASN A 81 0.69 -12.11 15.68
C ASN A 81 0.51 -10.64 15.26
N LEU A 82 0.38 -10.37 13.96
CA LEU A 82 0.19 -9.01 13.44
C LEU A 82 -1.30 -8.64 13.50
N ARG A 83 -1.65 -7.69 14.38
CA ARG A 83 -3.00 -7.14 14.47
C ARG A 83 -3.11 -5.86 13.65
N ASP A 84 -4.34 -5.38 13.48
CA ASP A 84 -4.66 -4.21 12.66
C ASP A 84 -3.88 -2.95 13.08
N ASN A 85 -3.62 -2.79 14.38
CA ASN A 85 -2.89 -1.63 14.91
C ASN A 85 -1.42 -1.64 14.49
N GLU A 86 -0.76 -2.80 14.51
CA GLU A 86 0.61 -2.98 14.05
C GLU A 86 0.71 -2.69 12.54
N ILE A 87 -0.26 -3.17 11.74
CA ILE A 87 -0.33 -2.87 10.31
C ILE A 87 -0.49 -1.35 10.07
N LYS A 88 -1.39 -0.70 10.81
CA LYS A 88 -1.56 0.76 10.77
C LYS A 88 -0.27 1.51 11.11
N MET A 89 0.47 1.04 12.12
CA MET A 89 1.76 1.62 12.49
C MET A 89 2.80 1.47 11.37
N MET A 90 2.89 0.30 10.74
CA MET A 90 3.79 0.08 9.59
C MET A 90 3.47 1.02 8.44
N PHE A 91 2.18 1.19 8.08
CA PHE A 91 1.78 2.15 7.05
C PHE A 91 2.14 3.60 7.40
N ARG A 92 1.99 4.00 8.67
CA ARG A 92 2.38 5.35 9.11
C ARG A 92 3.89 5.56 8.99
N GLN A 93 4.70 4.57 9.36
CA GLN A 93 6.15 4.64 9.20
C GLN A 93 6.54 4.72 7.72
N LEU A 94 5.93 3.90 6.86
CA LEU A 94 6.15 3.92 5.42
C LEU A 94 5.76 5.28 4.81
N HIS A 95 4.63 5.85 5.24
CA HIS A 95 4.19 7.16 4.79
C HIS A 95 5.17 8.26 5.19
N ASN A 96 5.68 8.25 6.42
CA ASN A 96 6.68 9.22 6.88
C ASN A 96 7.96 9.12 6.05
N ALA A 97 8.47 7.90 5.82
CA ALA A 97 9.66 7.69 4.99
C ALA A 97 9.43 8.16 3.53
N TYR A 98 8.24 7.92 2.98
CA TYR A 98 7.88 8.43 1.66
C TYR A 98 7.83 9.97 1.63
N VAL A 99 7.29 10.61 2.66
CA VAL A 99 7.26 12.09 2.77
C VAL A 99 8.68 12.65 2.86
N GLU A 100 9.57 12.04 3.65
CA GLU A 100 10.99 12.44 3.73
C GLU A 100 11.68 12.33 2.37
N LEU A 101 11.46 11.22 1.65
CA LEU A 101 11.99 11.04 0.30
C LEU A 101 11.46 12.10 -0.68
N MET A 102 10.15 12.33 -0.69
CA MET A 102 9.52 13.33 -1.56
C MET A 102 9.94 14.76 -1.22
N SER A 103 10.39 15.00 0.01
CA SER A 103 10.92 16.30 0.44
C SER A 103 12.40 16.48 0.10
N ASN A 104 13.07 15.45 -0.41
CA ASN A 104 14.47 15.54 -0.83
C ASN A 104 14.56 16.29 -2.17
N PRO A 105 15.27 17.44 -2.24
CA PRO A 105 15.37 18.24 -3.47
C PRO A 105 16.16 17.54 -4.59
N PHE A 106 16.87 16.46 -4.30
CA PHE A 106 17.60 15.64 -5.27
C PHE A 106 16.83 14.41 -5.74
N TYR A 107 15.64 14.16 -5.19
CA TYR A 107 14.79 13.07 -5.64
C TYR A 107 13.89 13.54 -6.78
N THR A 108 13.87 12.79 -7.89
CA THR A 108 12.99 13.06 -9.02
C THR A 108 11.68 12.28 -8.86
N PRO A 109 10.53 12.94 -8.67
CA PRO A 109 9.25 12.25 -8.55
C PRO A 109 8.95 11.40 -9.80
N GLY A 110 8.55 10.15 -9.57
CA GLY A 110 8.17 9.21 -10.63
C GLY A 110 9.29 8.26 -11.06
N GLU A 111 10.52 8.47 -10.60
CA GLU A 111 11.57 7.46 -10.71
C GLU A 111 11.37 6.33 -9.69
N SER A 112 11.96 5.18 -9.98
CA SER A 112 11.97 4.07 -9.02
C SER A 112 12.76 4.46 -7.78
N ILE A 113 12.13 4.32 -6.62
CA ILE A 113 12.74 4.55 -5.32
C ILE A 113 13.78 3.46 -5.09
N THR A 114 15.05 3.85 -4.94
CA THR A 114 16.11 2.94 -4.50
C THR A 114 16.42 3.22 -3.04
N SER A 115 16.20 2.25 -2.16
CA SER A 115 16.60 2.30 -0.75
C SER A 115 17.60 1.18 -0.49
N LYS A 116 18.78 1.52 0.07
CA LYS A 116 19.83 0.55 0.42
C LYS A 116 19.43 -0.30 1.62
#